data_AF-A0A961HAU0-F1
#
_entry.id   AF-A0A961HAU0-F1
#
_cell.length_a   1.000
_cell.length_b   1.000
_cell.length_c   1.000
_cell.angle_alpha   90.00
_cell.angle_beta   90.00
_cell.angle_gamma   90.00
#
_symmetry.space_group_name_H-M   'P 1'
#
loop_
_entity.id
_entity.type
_entity.pdbx_description
1 polymer ?
#
loop_
_entity_poly.entity_id
_entity_poly.type
_entity_poly.pdbx_seq_one_letter_code
_entity_poly.pdbx_strand_id
1 'polypeptide(L)'
;MSTTAPTTWQDLAGQLTAEQRERLAANAGHLTEAELLAMARHWADYAQLQADLAAVPAPAGATRCSSWFRDGDEGPTRAAYGRCWVTGGGSVQLSCDQRADGSTAPWRVEVAVDQGLADLGQVQTRELAEALTAAADELDRLSGNPYPVDSTYHRCCGGIGRHVNCGRSSS
;
A
#
# COMPACT_ATOMS: atom_id res chain seq x y z
N MET A 1 35.72 -11.67 20.41
CA MET A 1 35.76 -12.50 19.20
C MET A 1 35.72 -11.55 18.02
N SER A 2 36.79 -11.45 17.24
CA SER A 2 36.82 -10.61 16.04
C SER A 2 36.06 -11.33 14.93
N THR A 3 34.86 -10.87 14.61
CA THR A 3 34.11 -11.38 13.46
C THR A 3 34.75 -10.81 12.20
N THR A 4 35.42 -11.64 11.41
CA THR A 4 35.93 -11.24 10.09
C THR A 4 34.75 -10.87 9.19
N ALA A 5 34.85 -9.76 8.46
CA ALA A 5 33.81 -9.35 7.54
C ALA A 5 33.62 -10.41 6.42
N PRO A 6 32.38 -10.72 6.02
CA PRO A 6 32.11 -11.73 5.00
C PRO A 6 32.68 -11.29 3.65
N THR A 7 33.46 -12.16 3.01
CA THR A 7 34.12 -11.91 1.72
C THR A 7 33.48 -12.72 0.59
N THR A 8 32.65 -13.70 0.92
CA THR A 8 31.88 -14.52 -0.03
C THR A 8 30.42 -14.62 0.39
N TRP A 9 29.52 -14.95 -0.54
CA TRP A 9 28.12 -15.12 -0.17
C TRP A 9 27.90 -16.33 0.75
N GLN A 10 28.76 -17.35 0.68
CA GLN A 10 28.71 -18.53 1.56
C GLN A 10 28.94 -18.18 3.02
N ASP A 11 29.71 -17.12 3.33
CA ASP A 11 29.91 -16.63 4.70
C ASP A 11 28.58 -16.16 5.35
N LEU A 12 27.58 -15.81 4.53
CA LEU A 12 26.24 -15.41 4.96
C LEU A 12 25.23 -16.57 4.95
N ALA A 13 25.64 -17.81 4.66
CA ALA A 13 24.71 -18.93 4.47
C ALA A 13 23.75 -19.18 5.65
N GLY A 14 24.19 -18.88 6.88
CA GLY A 14 23.37 -19.00 8.10
C GLY A 14 22.29 -17.93 8.25
N GLN A 15 22.39 -16.82 7.51
CA GLN A 15 21.41 -15.73 7.49
C GLN A 15 20.45 -15.83 6.30
N LEU A 16 20.67 -16.79 5.40
CA LEU A 16 19.90 -16.99 4.18
C LEU A 16 18.96 -18.20 4.30
N THR A 17 17.84 -18.15 3.58
CA THR A 17 16.97 -19.32 3.41
C THR A 17 17.59 -20.34 2.47
N ALA A 18 17.05 -21.58 2.45
CA ALA A 18 17.51 -22.60 1.50
C ALA A 18 17.34 -22.15 0.05
N GLU A 19 16.18 -21.59 -0.30
CA GLU A 19 15.87 -21.08 -1.64
C GLU A 19 16.83 -19.96 -2.06
N GLN A 20 17.18 -19.04 -1.15
CA GLN A 20 18.14 -17.98 -1.43
C GLN A 20 19.54 -18.56 -1.72
N ARG A 21 19.99 -19.54 -0.93
CA ARG A 21 21.28 -20.22 -1.18
C ARG A 21 21.28 -20.96 -2.52
N GLU A 22 20.21 -21.66 -2.86
CA GLU A 22 20.05 -22.33 -4.15
C GLU A 22 20.09 -21.34 -5.30
N ARG A 23 19.41 -20.20 -5.16
CA ARG A 23 19.41 -19.13 -6.16
C ARG A 23 20.80 -18.52 -6.36
N LEU A 24 21.57 -18.30 -5.29
CA LEU A 24 22.96 -17.82 -5.42
C LEU A 24 23.84 -18.85 -6.11
N ALA A 25 23.74 -20.12 -5.71
CA ALA A 25 24.49 -21.21 -6.33
C ALA A 25 24.17 -21.34 -7.84
N ALA A 26 22.90 -21.22 -8.22
CA ALA A 26 22.48 -21.26 -9.62
C ALA A 26 23.03 -20.10 -10.47
N ASN A 27 23.38 -18.96 -9.84
CA ASN A 27 23.91 -17.77 -10.53
C ASN A 27 25.44 -17.68 -10.50
N ALA A 28 26.15 -18.60 -9.84
CA ALA A 28 27.61 -18.54 -9.69
C ALA A 28 28.40 -18.61 -11.01
N GLY A 29 27.78 -19.09 -12.10
CA GLY A 29 28.36 -19.09 -13.45
C GLY A 29 28.00 -17.86 -14.30
N HIS A 30 27.11 -16.99 -13.82
CA HIS A 30 26.58 -15.83 -14.55
C HIS A 30 26.93 -14.49 -13.92
N LEU A 31 27.18 -14.48 -12.60
CA LEU A 31 27.50 -13.30 -11.82
C LEU A 31 28.89 -13.43 -11.20
N THR A 32 29.52 -12.30 -10.95
CA THR A 32 30.76 -12.22 -10.17
C THR A 32 30.50 -12.51 -8.69
N GLU A 33 31.54 -12.94 -7.96
CA GLU A 33 31.43 -13.16 -6.51
C GLU A 33 30.99 -11.89 -5.76
N ALA A 34 31.42 -10.71 -6.22
CA ALA A 34 31.02 -9.44 -5.63
C ALA A 34 29.51 -9.16 -5.79
N GLU A 35 28.92 -9.50 -6.95
CA GLU A 35 27.48 -9.38 -7.19
C GLU A 35 26.68 -10.39 -6.35
N LEU A 36 27.14 -11.64 -6.27
CA LEU A 36 26.52 -12.66 -5.42
C LEU A 36 26.56 -12.25 -3.94
N LEU A 37 27.70 -11.76 -3.47
CA LEU A 37 27.85 -11.25 -2.11
C LEU A 37 26.94 -10.04 -1.86
N ALA A 38 26.82 -9.11 -2.82
CA ALA A 38 25.92 -7.97 -2.70
C ALA A 38 24.44 -8.41 -2.59
N MET A 39 24.01 -9.38 -3.40
CA MET A 39 22.68 -9.97 -3.31
C MET A 39 22.43 -10.67 -1.97
N ALA A 40 23.40 -11.46 -1.50
CA ALA A 40 23.32 -12.16 -0.22
C ALA A 40 23.23 -11.18 0.96
N ARG A 41 24.02 -10.09 0.95
CA ARG A 41 23.94 -9.02 1.95
C ARG A 41 22.57 -8.36 1.93
N HIS A 42 22.06 -8.01 0.75
CA HIS A 42 20.73 -7.42 0.62
C HIS A 42 19.63 -8.31 1.23
N TRP A 43 19.65 -9.62 0.97
CA TRP A 43 18.67 -10.54 1.55
C TRP A 43 18.83 -10.74 3.06
N ALA A 44 20.07 -10.84 3.55
CA ALA A 44 20.35 -10.94 4.98
C ALA A 44 19.89 -9.67 5.73
N ASP A 45 20.21 -8.49 5.20
CA ASP A 45 19.78 -7.19 5.75
C ASP A 45 18.26 -7.07 5.74
N TYR A 46 17.60 -7.51 4.67
CA TYR A 46 16.14 -7.51 4.57
C TYR A 46 15.50 -8.45 5.59
N ALA A 47 16.04 -9.66 5.76
CA ALA A 47 15.54 -10.63 6.74
C ALA A 47 15.72 -10.12 8.18
N GLN A 48 16.88 -9.54 8.48
CA GLN A 48 17.15 -8.92 9.78
C GLN A 48 16.18 -7.77 10.05
N LEU A 49 15.91 -6.91 9.07
CA LEU A 49 14.93 -5.83 9.20
C LEU A 49 13.53 -6.36 9.54
N GLN A 50 13.08 -7.44 8.89
CA GLN A 50 11.79 -8.04 9.22
C GLN A 50 11.77 -8.57 10.66
N ALA A 51 12.85 -9.21 11.10
CA ALA A 51 12.96 -9.77 12.45
C ALA A 51 12.95 -8.65 13.51
N ASP A 52 13.72 -7.59 13.29
CA ASP A 52 13.82 -6.45 14.21
C ASP A 52 12.48 -5.74 14.44
N LEU A 53 11.64 -5.68 13.39
CA LEU A 53 10.37 -4.97 13.41
C LEU A 53 9.14 -5.91 13.47
N ALA A 54 9.35 -7.20 13.72
CA ALA A 54 8.28 -8.19 13.80
C ALA A 54 7.29 -7.89 14.95
N ALA A 55 7.77 -7.24 16.02
CA ALA A 55 6.97 -6.90 17.18
C ALA A 55 6.11 -5.63 17.01
N VAL A 56 6.33 -4.84 15.94
CA VAL A 56 5.55 -3.62 15.70
C VAL A 56 4.13 -4.00 15.26
N PRO A 57 3.09 -3.68 16.06
CA PRO A 57 1.73 -4.11 15.79
C PRO A 57 1.19 -3.49 14.49
N ALA A 58 0.29 -4.19 13.83
CA ALA A 58 -0.43 -3.63 12.69
C ALA A 58 -1.30 -2.43 13.13
N PRO A 59 -1.48 -1.40 12.29
CA PRO A 59 -2.38 -0.29 12.59
C PRO A 59 -3.82 -0.75 12.79
N ALA A 60 -4.57 -0.04 13.64
CA ALA A 60 -6.00 -0.29 13.78
C ALA A 60 -6.70 -0.15 12.43
N GLY A 61 -7.54 -1.13 12.08
CA GLY A 61 -8.23 -1.18 10.78
C GLY A 61 -7.46 -1.87 9.65
N ALA A 62 -6.18 -2.20 9.84
CA ALA A 62 -5.44 -2.98 8.87
C ALA A 62 -5.93 -4.43 8.82
N THR A 63 -6.14 -4.94 7.60
CA THR A 63 -6.44 -6.35 7.31
C THR A 63 -5.19 -7.12 6.90
N ARG A 64 -4.18 -6.43 6.36
CA ARG A 64 -2.85 -6.97 6.02
C ARG A 64 -1.79 -5.88 6.06
N CYS A 65 -0.53 -6.28 6.11
CA CYS A 65 0.62 -5.39 5.98
C CYS A 65 1.59 -5.96 4.94
N SER A 66 2.25 -5.08 4.21
CA SER A 66 3.45 -5.43 3.45
C SER A 66 4.63 -5.66 4.39
N SER A 67 5.68 -6.27 3.86
CA SER A 67 6.96 -6.36 4.56
C SER A 67 7.58 -4.97 4.77
N TRP A 68 8.41 -4.85 5.80
CA TRP A 68 9.19 -3.64 6.03
C TRP A 68 10.20 -3.43 4.90
N PHE A 69 10.39 -2.18 4.51
CA PHE A 69 11.45 -1.78 3.58
C PHE A 69 12.07 -0.48 4.08
N ARG A 70 13.27 -0.16 3.58
CA ARG A 70 13.90 1.14 3.81
C ARG A 70 13.82 1.89 2.50
N ASP A 71 13.13 3.02 2.51
CA ASP A 71 13.08 3.93 1.37
C ASP A 71 13.65 5.28 1.80
N GLY A 72 14.77 5.66 1.18
CA GLY A 72 15.51 6.88 1.50
C GLY A 72 15.92 7.00 2.98
N ASP A 73 15.87 8.24 3.47
CA ASP A 73 16.37 8.63 4.79
C ASP A 73 15.30 8.57 5.91
N GLU A 74 14.03 8.29 5.58
CA GLU A 74 12.91 8.30 6.55
C GLU A 74 12.89 7.07 7.48
N GLY A 75 13.87 6.18 7.35
CA GLY A 75 13.94 4.93 8.09
C GLY A 75 12.99 3.87 7.55
N PRO A 76 12.83 2.74 8.29
CA PRO A 76 11.99 1.65 7.83
C PRO A 76 10.50 2.00 7.84
N THR A 77 9.82 1.68 6.74
CA THR A 77 8.39 1.84 6.57
C THR A 77 7.77 0.55 6.02
N ARG A 78 6.46 0.39 6.22
CA ARG A 78 5.65 -0.61 5.50
C ARG A 78 4.30 -0.01 5.14
N ALA A 79 3.73 -0.44 4.03
CA ALA A 79 2.33 -0.18 3.75
C ALA A 79 1.44 -1.12 4.58
N ALA A 80 0.42 -0.56 5.22
CA ALA A 80 -0.69 -1.28 5.81
C ALA A 80 -1.94 -1.09 4.94
N TYR A 81 -2.73 -2.14 4.79
CA TYR A 81 -3.91 -2.13 3.94
C TYR A 81 -5.15 -2.47 4.75
N GLY A 82 -6.21 -1.70 4.56
CA GLY A 82 -7.48 -1.84 5.25
C GLY A 82 -8.46 -2.68 4.44
N ARG A 83 -9.74 -2.32 4.51
CA ARG A 83 -10.80 -2.95 3.71
C ARG A 83 -10.56 -2.71 2.21
N CYS A 84 -10.98 -3.69 1.41
CA CYS A 84 -10.96 -3.65 -0.05
C CYS A 84 -12.36 -3.97 -0.58
N TRP A 85 -12.79 -3.22 -1.58
CA TRP A 85 -14.02 -3.42 -2.33
C TRP A 85 -13.64 -3.72 -3.77
N VAL A 86 -13.92 -4.94 -4.21
CA VAL A 86 -13.72 -5.37 -5.59
C VAL A 86 -14.99 -5.05 -6.38
N THR A 87 -14.85 -4.42 -7.54
CA THR A 87 -15.94 -4.09 -8.46
C THR A 87 -15.73 -4.83 -9.77
N GLY A 88 -16.74 -4.82 -10.66
CA GLY A 88 -16.58 -5.42 -11.99
C GLY A 88 -15.54 -4.73 -12.87
N GLY A 89 -14.98 -3.59 -12.44
CA GLY A 89 -13.97 -2.84 -13.19
C GLY A 89 -12.67 -2.52 -12.46
N GLY A 90 -12.45 -3.09 -11.27
CA GLY A 90 -11.24 -2.87 -10.50
C GLY A 90 -11.47 -3.02 -9.00
N SER A 91 -10.80 -2.20 -8.21
CA SER A 91 -10.93 -2.21 -6.75
C SER A 91 -10.70 -0.85 -6.11
N VAL A 92 -11.36 -0.63 -4.99
CA VAL A 92 -11.09 0.47 -4.06
C VAL A 92 -10.52 -0.14 -2.79
N GLN A 93 -9.41 0.37 -2.26
CA GLN A 93 -8.77 -0.15 -1.04
C GLN A 93 -8.31 1.02 -0.16
N LEU A 94 -8.38 0.84 1.15
CA LEU A 94 -7.70 1.75 2.08
C LEU A 94 -6.25 1.33 2.29
N SER A 95 -5.34 2.30 2.35
CA SER A 95 -3.94 2.08 2.74
C SER A 95 -3.41 3.19 3.64
N CYS A 96 -2.34 2.92 4.38
CA CYS A 96 -1.52 3.93 5.03
C CYS A 96 -0.07 3.45 5.12
N ASP A 97 0.86 4.37 5.32
CA ASP A 97 2.26 4.04 5.59
C ASP A 97 2.49 4.01 7.10
N GLN A 98 3.10 2.94 7.59
CA GLN A 98 3.48 2.77 8.99
C GLN A 98 5.00 2.86 9.16
N ARG A 99 5.44 3.60 10.17
CA ARG A 99 6.86 3.72 10.57
C ARG A 99 7.25 2.72 11.65
N ALA A 100 8.55 2.49 11.81
CA ALA A 100 9.11 1.55 12.78
C ALA A 100 8.74 1.85 14.26
N ASP A 101 8.42 3.10 14.59
CA ASP A 101 7.92 3.49 15.92
C ASP A 101 6.44 3.18 16.16
N GLY A 102 5.77 2.60 15.16
CA GLY A 102 4.36 2.25 15.16
C GLY A 102 3.43 3.36 14.69
N SER A 103 3.92 4.59 14.49
CA SER A 103 3.13 5.71 13.97
C SER A 103 2.69 5.47 12.52
N THR A 104 1.56 6.06 12.14
CA THR A 104 1.00 5.93 10.79
C THR A 104 0.76 7.28 10.16
N ALA A 105 1.03 7.36 8.85
CA ALA A 105 0.43 8.40 8.02
C ALA A 105 -1.11 8.29 8.03
N PRO A 106 -1.84 9.36 7.68
CA PRO A 106 -3.28 9.28 7.48
C PRO A 106 -3.64 8.16 6.49
N TRP A 107 -4.75 7.47 6.75
CA TRP A 107 -5.33 6.53 5.80
C TRP A 107 -5.73 7.26 4.50
N ARG A 108 -5.54 6.59 3.36
CA ARG A 108 -5.89 7.07 2.02
C ARG A 108 -6.69 6.02 1.27
N VAL A 109 -7.51 6.48 0.33
CA VAL A 109 -8.22 5.63 -0.62
C VAL A 109 -7.34 5.45 -1.85
N GLU A 110 -7.01 4.20 -2.17
CA GLU A 110 -6.36 3.78 -3.40
C GLU A 110 -7.42 3.18 -4.34
N VAL A 111 -7.41 3.63 -5.59
CA VAL A 111 -8.32 3.14 -6.63
C VAL A 111 -7.47 2.49 -7.72
N ALA A 112 -7.69 1.20 -7.93
CA ALA A 112 -7.11 0.48 -9.06
C ALA A 112 -8.24 0.21 -10.07
N VAL A 113 -8.04 0.65 -11.31
CA VAL A 113 -8.92 0.33 -12.44
C VAL A 113 -8.12 -0.60 -13.35
N ASP A 114 -8.72 -1.72 -13.75
CA ASP A 114 -8.01 -2.68 -14.60
C ASP A 114 -7.63 -2.02 -15.93
N GLN A 115 -6.37 -2.15 -16.34
CA GLN A 115 -5.81 -1.45 -17.50
C GLN A 115 -6.47 -1.82 -18.85
N GLY A 116 -7.32 -2.86 -18.88
CA GLY A 116 -8.16 -3.21 -20.03
C GLY A 116 -9.48 -2.44 -20.14
N LEU A 117 -9.83 -1.63 -19.13
CA LEU A 117 -11.06 -0.86 -19.03
C LEU A 117 -10.79 0.63 -19.20
N ALA A 118 -10.27 1.00 -20.37
CA ALA A 118 -10.23 2.42 -20.76
C ALA A 118 -11.63 3.07 -20.69
N ASP A 119 -12.69 2.25 -20.80
CA ASP A 119 -14.08 2.66 -20.67
C ASP A 119 -14.81 1.85 -19.58
N LEU A 120 -15.28 2.53 -18.53
CA LEU A 120 -16.21 1.95 -17.56
C LEU A 120 -17.63 2.04 -18.12
N GLY A 121 -18.26 0.88 -18.32
CA GLY A 121 -19.69 0.82 -18.64
C GLY A 121 -20.56 1.41 -17.52
N GLN A 122 -21.84 1.62 -17.81
CA GLN A 122 -22.79 2.21 -16.85
C GLN A 122 -22.86 1.44 -15.52
N VAL A 123 -22.80 0.10 -15.58
CA VAL A 123 -22.87 -0.77 -14.39
C VAL A 123 -21.58 -0.63 -13.58
N GLN A 124 -20.42 -0.78 -14.21
CA GLN A 124 -19.12 -0.67 -13.53
C GLN A 124 -18.91 0.72 -12.93
N THR A 125 -19.37 1.77 -13.61
CA THR A 125 -19.34 3.14 -13.09
C THR A 125 -20.15 3.27 -11.80
N ARG A 126 -21.34 2.65 -11.73
CA ARG A 126 -22.18 2.67 -10.51
C ARG A 126 -21.55 1.87 -9.38
N GLU A 127 -21.05 0.68 -9.66
CA GLU A 127 -20.36 -0.16 -8.66
C GLU A 127 -19.12 0.55 -8.09
N LEU A 128 -18.35 1.23 -8.94
CA LEU A 128 -17.19 2.01 -8.49
C LEU A 128 -17.61 3.20 -7.62
N ALA A 129 -18.68 3.91 -7.96
CA ALA A 129 -19.21 5.00 -7.15
C ALA A 129 -19.65 4.50 -5.76
N GLU A 130 -20.38 3.38 -5.69
CA GLU A 130 -20.80 2.76 -4.43
C GLU A 130 -19.60 2.32 -3.59
N ALA A 131 -18.58 1.73 -4.22
CA ALA A 131 -17.34 1.34 -3.55
C ALA A 131 -16.57 2.55 -2.98
N LEU A 132 -16.54 3.67 -3.71
CA LEU A 132 -15.92 4.91 -3.25
C LEU A 132 -16.65 5.53 -2.06
N THR A 133 -18.00 5.54 -2.09
CA THR A 133 -18.80 6.00 -0.95
C THR A 133 -18.54 5.14 0.28
N ALA A 134 -18.56 3.81 0.13
CA ALA A 134 -18.27 2.91 1.24
C ALA A 134 -16.83 3.06 1.77
N ALA A 135 -15.87 3.37 0.91
CA ALA A 135 -14.49 3.63 1.33
C ALA A 135 -14.35 4.96 2.07
N ALA A 136 -15.08 6.00 1.66
CA ALA A 136 -15.12 7.28 2.36
C ALA A 136 -15.71 7.13 3.77
N ASP A 137 -16.82 6.40 3.90
CA ASP A 137 -17.45 6.12 5.21
C ASP A 137 -16.49 5.38 6.15
N GLU A 138 -15.74 4.40 5.63
CA GLU A 138 -14.74 3.67 6.40
C GLU A 138 -13.54 4.56 6.78
N LEU A 139 -13.14 5.48 5.90
CA LEU A 139 -12.07 6.43 6.17
C LEU A 139 -12.47 7.42 7.28
N ASP A 140 -13.71 7.91 7.28
CA ASP A 140 -14.25 8.75 8.35
C ASP A 140 -14.22 8.00 9.69
N ARG A 141 -14.64 6.74 9.69
CA ARG A 141 -14.60 5.86 10.87
C ARG A 141 -13.18 5.69 11.42
N LEU A 142 -12.19 5.46 10.55
CA LEU A 142 -10.79 5.27 10.94
C LEU A 142 -10.12 6.55 11.42
N SER A 143 -10.50 7.68 10.83
CA SER A 143 -9.97 9.00 11.20
C SER A 143 -10.57 9.53 12.51
N GLY A 144 -11.57 8.84 13.06
CA GLY A 144 -12.34 9.32 14.20
C GLY A 144 -13.06 10.63 13.90
N ASN A 145 -13.37 10.91 12.63
CA ASN A 145 -14.05 12.12 12.22
C ASN A 145 -15.45 12.15 12.85
N PRO A 146 -15.75 13.10 13.77
CA PRO A 146 -17.06 13.16 14.43
C PRO A 146 -18.16 13.71 13.50
N TYR A 147 -17.80 14.17 12.30
CA TYR A 147 -18.72 14.68 11.28
C TYR A 147 -18.71 13.77 10.05
N PRO A 148 -19.33 12.58 10.13
CA PRO A 148 -19.58 11.80 8.93
C PRO A 148 -20.39 12.68 7.97
N VAL A 149 -19.91 12.82 6.74
CA VAL A 149 -20.69 13.45 5.66
C VAL A 149 -21.80 12.49 5.27
N ASP A 150 -22.84 12.46 6.10
CA ASP A 150 -24.05 11.72 5.80
C ASP A 150 -24.63 12.30 4.50
N SER A 151 -24.67 11.47 3.45
CA SER A 151 -25.25 11.82 2.14
C SER A 151 -26.71 12.30 2.22
N THR A 152 -27.38 12.13 3.37
CA THR A 152 -28.72 12.66 3.64
C THR A 152 -28.73 14.11 4.17
N TYR A 153 -27.57 14.74 4.42
CA TYR A 153 -27.48 16.18 4.73
C TYR A 153 -27.72 17.10 3.53
N HIS A 154 -28.21 16.58 2.40
CA HIS A 154 -28.99 17.36 1.44
C HIS A 154 -30.44 17.56 1.92
N ARG A 155 -30.61 18.16 3.10
CA ARG A 155 -31.88 18.82 3.40
C ARG A 155 -31.87 20.16 2.67
N CYS A 156 -32.49 20.16 1.49
CA CYS A 156 -33.08 21.33 0.88
C CYS A 156 -33.73 22.19 1.97
N CYS A 157 -33.23 23.43 2.16
CA CYS A 157 -34.02 24.67 2.09
C CYS A 157 -33.29 25.85 2.76
N GLY A 158 -32.85 26.80 1.93
CA GLY A 158 -32.46 28.16 2.34
C GLY A 158 -31.69 28.85 1.21
N GLY A 159 -32.39 29.60 0.34
CA GLY A 159 -31.83 30.32 -0.83
C GLY A 159 -30.64 31.23 -0.48
N ILE A 160 -29.82 31.70 -1.42
CA ILE A 160 -30.15 32.38 -2.69
C ILE A 160 -28.93 32.23 -3.61
N GLY A 161 -29.14 31.77 -4.84
CA GLY A 161 -28.10 31.74 -5.87
C GLY A 161 -28.70 31.31 -7.20
N ARG A 162 -29.28 32.26 -7.93
CA ARG A 162 -29.92 32.06 -9.24
C ARG A 162 -28.98 31.30 -10.19
N HIS A 163 -29.36 30.08 -10.59
CA HIS A 163 -28.84 29.51 -11.82
C HIS A 163 -29.42 30.31 -12.98
N VAL A 164 -28.57 31.11 -13.63
CA VAL A 164 -28.92 31.78 -14.86
C VAL A 164 -29.03 30.71 -15.95
N ASN A 165 -30.25 30.58 -16.47
CA ASN A 165 -30.68 29.90 -17.69
C ASN A 165 -29.56 29.64 -18.71
N CYS A 166 -29.17 28.37 -18.91
CA CYS A 166 -28.59 27.92 -20.18
C CYS A 166 -29.74 27.39 -21.06
N GLY A 167 -30.42 28.30 -21.74
CA GLY A 167 -31.39 27.98 -22.77
C GLY A 167 -30.72 27.36 -24.00
N ARG A 168 -31.35 26.31 -24.52
CA ARG A 168 -31.08 25.71 -25.83
C ARG A 168 -31.47 26.66 -26.98
N SER A 169 -30.70 26.50 -28.05
CA SER A 169 -31.05 26.48 -29.49
C SER A 169 -31.43 27.75 -30.28
N SER A 170 -30.76 27.79 -31.45
CA SER A 170 -31.20 28.17 -32.80
C SER A 170 -31.29 29.65 -33.20
N SER A 171 -30.31 30.05 -34.01
CA SER A 171 -30.52 30.74 -35.29
C SER A 171 -29.73 30.00 -36.36
#